data_AF-A0A7C5ZLA2-F1
#
_entry.id   AF-A0A7C5ZLA2-F1
#
_cell.length_a   1.000
_cell.length_b   1.000
_cell.length_c   1.000
_cell.angle_alpha   90.00
_cell.angle_beta   90.00
_cell.angle_gamma   90.00
#
_symmetry.space_group_name_H-M   'P 1'
#
loop_
_entity.id
_entity.type
_entity.pdbx_description
1 polymer ?
#
loop_
_entity_poly.entity_id
_entity_poly.type
_entity_poly.pdbx_seq_one_letter_code
_entity_poly.pdbx_strand_id
1 'polypeptide(L)' 'MQGFIFNIQRYSIHDGPGIRTTVFVKGCPLHCAWCHNPEAISFEFELGFQPER' A
#
# COMPACT_ATOMS: atom_id res chain seq x y z
N MET A 1 19.09 5.56 -3.42
CA MET A 1 18.23 4.62 -2.67
C MET A 1 16.90 4.51 -3.41
N GLN A 2 16.39 3.32 -3.64
CA GLN A 2 15.14 3.06 -4.40
C GLN A 2 14.23 2.18 -3.55
N GLY A 3 12.91 2.35 -3.66
CA GLY A 3 11.91 1.57 -2.92
C GLY A 3 10.69 1.28 -3.79
N PHE A 4 9.99 0.19 -3.48
CA PHE A 4 8.85 -0.27 -4.25
C PHE A 4 7.54 0.26 -3.67
N ILE A 5 6.71 0.85 -4.53
CA ILE A 5 5.40 1.42 -4.20
C ILE A 5 4.36 0.64 -4.97
N PHE A 6 3.30 0.17 -4.31
CA PHE A 6 2.19 -0.52 -4.98
C PHE A 6 0.94 0.34 -5.16
N ASN A 7 0.80 1.42 -4.37
CA ASN A 7 -0.31 2.36 -4.54
C ASN A 7 0.07 3.78 -4.08
N ILE A 8 -0.50 4.77 -4.73
CA ILE A 8 -0.51 6.17 -4.29
C ILE A 8 -1.97 6.63 -4.25
N GLN A 9 -2.45 6.91 -3.05
CA GLN A 9 -3.78 7.42 -2.81
C GLN A 9 -3.72 8.92 -2.52
N ARG A 10 -4.41 9.70 -3.34
CA ARG A 10 -4.55 11.15 -3.13
C ARG A 10 -5.82 11.40 -2.34
N TYR A 11 -5.84 12.52 -1.60
CA TYR A 11 -7.02 12.98 -0.88
C TYR A 11 -7.49 12.01 0.24
N SER A 12 -6.55 11.36 0.91
CA SER A 12 -6.83 10.54 2.10
C SER A 12 -7.20 11.44 3.28
N ILE A 13 -8.41 11.26 3.81
CA ILE A 13 -8.91 11.96 5.00
C ILE A 13 -8.97 11.06 6.25
N HIS A 14 -8.75 9.75 6.08
CA HIS A 14 -8.80 8.76 7.15
C HIS A 14 -7.41 8.34 7.65
N ASP A 15 -6.35 8.65 6.91
CA ASP A 15 -4.97 8.25 7.22
C ASP A 15 -4.22 9.30 8.08
N GLY A 16 -4.96 10.00 8.94
CA GLY A 16 -4.43 11.04 9.83
C GLY A 16 -5.10 12.41 9.64
N PRO A 17 -4.67 13.44 10.40
CA PRO A 17 -5.32 14.75 10.38
C PRO A 17 -5.16 15.50 9.05
N GLY A 18 -6.27 16.07 8.55
CA GLY A 18 -6.32 16.86 7.33
C GLY A 18 -6.43 16.02 6.05
N ILE A 19 -6.12 16.64 4.91
CA ILE A 19 -6.10 15.96 3.60
C ILE A 19 -4.67 15.53 3.31
N ARG A 20 -4.47 14.24 3.03
CA ARG A 20 -3.15 13.63 2.81
C ARG A 20 -3.03 12.95 1.45
N THR A 21 -1.78 12.79 1.00
CA THR A 21 -1.44 11.81 -0.02
C THR A 21 -0.74 10.65 0.68
N THR A 22 -1.37 9.49 0.67
CA THR A 22 -0.84 8.27 1.27
C THR A 22 -0.06 7.48 0.22
N VAL A 23 1.18 7.14 0.54
CA VAL A 23 2.04 6.31 -0.31
C VAL A 23 2.16 4.94 0.32
N PHE A 24 1.70 3.91 -0.37
CA PHE A 24 1.75 2.53 0.11
C PHE A 24 2.95 1.80 -0.49
N VAL A 25 3.84 1.35 0.39
CA VAL A 25 5.10 0.68 0.04
C VAL A 25 4.98 -0.84 0.11
N LYS A 26 5.74 -1.54 -0.72
CA LYS A 26 5.88 -3.00 -0.65
C LYS A 26 6.85 -3.41 0.46
N GLY A 27 6.65 -4.61 0.98
CA GLY A 27 7.42 -5.22 2.04
C GLY A 27 6.82 -5.01 3.42
N CYS A 28 6.33 -6.08 4.03
CA CYS A 28 5.91 -6.10 5.44
C CYS A 28 6.33 -7.43 6.07
N PRO A 29 7.16 -7.43 7.12
CA PRO A 29 7.62 -8.68 7.74
C PRO A 29 6.55 -9.36 8.60
N LEU A 30 5.35 -8.78 8.70
CA LEU A 30 4.24 -9.30 9.50
C LEU A 30 3.23 -10.05 8.64
N HIS A 31 2.62 -11.07 9.24
CA HIS A 31 1.57 -11.89 8.63
C HIS A 31 0.30 -11.86 9.50
N CYS A 32 -0.23 -10.66 9.72
CA CYS A 32 -1.45 -10.48 10.52
C CYS A 32 -2.63 -11.24 9.88
N ALA A 33 -3.42 -11.96 10.68
CA ALA A 33 -4.58 -12.71 10.19
C ALA A 33 -5.68 -11.83 9.54
N TRP A 34 -5.67 -10.53 9.85
CA TRP A 34 -6.58 -9.52 9.32
C TRP A 34 -5.84 -8.42 8.53
N CYS A 35 -4.76 -8.79 7.83
CA CYS A 35 -4.00 -7.82 7.05
C CYS A 35 -4.90 -7.12 6.02
N HIS A 36 -5.01 -5.79 6.12
CA HIS A 36 -5.85 -5.00 5.23
C HIS A 36 -5.19 -4.74 3.86
N ASN A 37 -3.87 -4.92 3.77
CA ASN A 37 -3.08 -4.75 2.54
C ASN A 37 -2.19 -5.99 2.31
N PRO A 38 -2.76 -7.16 1.98
CA PRO A 38 -1.99 -8.39 1.76
C PRO A 38 -0.96 -8.26 0.62
N GLU A 39 -1.21 -7.42 -0.37
CA GLU A 39 -0.28 -7.09 -1.44
C GLU A 39 0.99 -6.40 -0.95
N ALA A 40 1.01 -5.84 0.26
CA ALA A 40 2.19 -5.20 0.83
C ALA A 40 3.15 -6.21 1.47
N ILE A 41 2.76 -7.47 1.68
CA ILE A 41 3.55 -8.45 2.45
C ILE A 41 4.86 -8.80 1.72
N SER A 42 4.76 -9.15 0.43
CA SER A 42 5.93 -9.49 -0.38
C SER A 42 6.85 -8.29 -0.57
N PHE A 43 8.16 -8.54 -0.52
CA PHE A 43 9.20 -7.57 -0.86
C PHE A 43 9.52 -7.58 -2.37
N GLU A 44 8.93 -8.50 -3.13
CA GLU A 44 9.18 -8.68 -4.56
C GLU A 44 8.20 -7.87 -5.43
N PHE A 45 8.55 -7.74 -6.71
CA PHE A 45 7.65 -7.16 -7.71
C PHE A 45 6.54 -8.14 -8.08
N GLU A 46 5.30 -7.67 -8.09
CA GLU A 46 4.13 -8.48 -8.39
C GLU A 46 3.15 -7.71 -9.27
N LEU A 47 2.43 -8.42 -10.14
CA LEU A 47 1.35 -7.84 -10.94
C LEU A 47 0.16 -7.53 -10.03
N GLY A 48 -0.14 -6.24 -9.86
CA GLY A 48 -1.38 -5.79 -9.23
C GLY A 48 -2.53 -5.80 -10.22
N PHE A 49 -3.67 -6.37 -9.84
CA PHE A 49 -4.90 -6.32 -10.63
C PHE A 49 -5.90 -5.37 -9.98
N GLN A 50 -6.30 -4.33 -10.70
CA GLN A 50 -7.30 -3.35 -10.27
C GLN A 50 -8.35 -3.23 -11.37
N PRO A 51 -9.48 -3.97 -11.29
CA PRO A 51 -10.46 -4.02 -12.39
C PRO A 51 -11.23 -2.71 -12.58
N GLU A 52 -11.32 -1.88 -11.54
CA GLU A 52 -12.16 -0.69 -11.48
C GLU A 52 -11.37 0.62 -11.53
N ARG A 53 -10.05 0.53 -11.70
CA ARG A 53 -9.13 1.68 -11.74
C ARG A 53 -8.41 1.77 -13.08
#